data_AF-A0A9P6RH10-F1
#
_entry.id   AF-A0A9P6RH10-F1
#
_cell.length_a   1.000
_cell.length_b   1.000
_cell.length_c   1.000
_cell.angle_alpha   90.00
_cell.angle_beta   90.00
_cell.angle_gamma   90.00
#
_symmetry.space_group_name_H-M   'P 1'
#
loop_
_entity.id
_entity.type
_entity.pdbx_description
1 polymer ?
#
loop_
_entity_poly.entity_id
_entity_poly.type
_entity_poly.pdbx_seq_one_letter_code
_entity_poly.pdbx_strand_id
1 'polypeptide(L)'
;MSERQQLDLHQQQLEQQKQQQLLLQQQQQQQQQQQQQQLQLQQQQQQLLQQQQQQQLLQQQQQQLRQTQQQAQQAQQAQQAQRVPQQQAATTRRKFNLDDFRIHRTLGTGSFGRVHLVQSRFNSRFYAMKVLKKTEVVRLKQVEHTNNEKMILERVEHPFLINMWGTFQDVRNLYMVMDYVVGGELFSVLRKSQRFPEHVARFYTCEVLLALEYLHSHAVIYRDLKPENLLLDSMGHIKITDFGFAKHVPQNMTWTLCGTPDYLAPEIIQSKGYGKAVDWWSMGVLMFEMCAGFPPFFDEDHIKLYGKIMAGKVRYPPHFQPALKDLLKRLLTADLTKRYGNLRGGATDIKNHAWFEGVNWDQVYSRQIEAPYRPTIMGEGDASNFDDYPEDAEQYGVYPIGEQDELGSFFPGF
;
A
#
# COMPACT_ATOMS: atom_id res chain seq x y z
N MET A 1 -19.67 -81.10 50.03
CA MET A 1 -18.62 -80.12 49.71
C MET A 1 -18.49 -79.17 50.89
N SER A 2 -17.28 -78.85 51.34
CA SER A 2 -17.06 -78.00 52.52
C SER A 2 -17.41 -76.53 52.22
N GLU A 3 -17.81 -75.74 53.22
CA GLU A 3 -18.18 -74.31 53.04
C GLU A 3 -17.11 -73.49 52.30
N ARG A 4 -15.82 -73.84 52.44
CA ARG A 4 -14.72 -73.24 51.68
C ARG A 4 -14.84 -73.45 50.17
N GLN A 5 -15.25 -74.64 49.72
CA GLN A 5 -15.42 -74.92 48.29
C GLN A 5 -16.57 -74.12 47.67
N GLN A 6 -17.61 -73.79 48.45
CA GLN A 6 -18.73 -72.96 47.97
C GLN A 6 -18.34 -71.48 47.90
N LEU A 7 -17.55 -70.99 48.86
CA LEU A 7 -16.99 -69.63 48.84
C LEU A 7 -16.04 -69.41 47.67
N ASP A 8 -15.14 -70.35 47.40
CA ASP A 8 -14.21 -70.27 46.27
C ASP A 8 -14.95 -70.28 44.92
N LEU A 9 -15.99 -71.11 44.79
CA LEU A 9 -16.82 -71.18 43.57
C LEU A 9 -17.61 -69.88 43.34
N HIS A 10 -18.14 -69.28 44.42
CA HIS A 10 -18.85 -68.00 44.35
C HIS A 10 -17.90 -66.85 43.97
N GLN A 11 -16.68 -66.85 44.53
CA GLN A 11 -15.66 -65.85 44.23
C GLN A 11 -15.18 -65.96 42.78
N GLN A 12 -15.01 -67.17 42.26
CA GLN A 12 -14.73 -67.41 40.84
C GLN A 12 -15.86 -66.93 39.92
N GLN A 13 -17.13 -67.15 40.29
CA GLN A 13 -18.27 -66.62 39.52
C GLN A 13 -18.29 -65.08 39.50
N LEU A 14 -17.97 -64.44 40.62
CA LEU A 14 -17.90 -62.98 40.72
C LEU A 14 -16.76 -62.39 39.88
N GLU A 15 -15.60 -63.05 39.85
CA GLU A 15 -14.48 -62.67 38.98
C GLU A 15 -14.82 -62.87 37.50
N GLN A 16 -15.48 -63.97 37.14
CA GLN A 16 -15.97 -64.18 35.77
C GLN A 16 -16.96 -63.08 35.36
N GLN A 17 -17.92 -62.73 36.22
CA GLN A 17 -18.85 -61.63 35.93
C GLN A 17 -18.13 -60.29 35.75
N LYS A 18 -17.16 -59.96 36.60
CA LYS A 18 -16.35 -58.75 36.47
C LYS A 18 -15.56 -58.72 35.16
N GLN A 19 -14.94 -59.84 34.77
CA GLN A 19 -14.23 -59.95 33.50
C GLN A 19 -15.17 -59.78 32.30
N GLN A 20 -16.37 -60.38 32.36
CA GLN A 20 -17.37 -60.25 31.31
C GLN A 20 -17.86 -58.80 31.17
N GLN A 21 -18.06 -58.11 32.28
CA GLN A 21 -18.50 -56.72 32.31
C GLN A 21 -17.40 -55.76 31.78
N LEU A 22 -16.13 -56.02 32.13
CA LEU A 22 -15.00 -55.26 31.62
C LEU A 22 -14.83 -55.43 30.10
N LEU A 23 -14.99 -56.65 29.59
CA LEU A 23 -14.93 -56.94 28.16
C LEU A 23 -16.04 -56.21 27.39
N LEU A 24 -17.26 -56.19 27.94
CA LEU A 24 -18.39 -55.46 27.35
C LEU A 24 -18.11 -53.95 27.30
N GLN A 25 -17.50 -53.40 28.35
CA GLN A 25 -17.14 -51.98 28.43
C GLN A 25 -16.04 -51.61 27.41
N GLN A 26 -15.03 -52.47 27.22
CA GLN A 26 -14.01 -52.28 26.18
C GLN A 26 -14.62 -52.32 24.78
N GLN A 27 -15.56 -53.24 24.52
CA GLN A 27 -16.28 -53.29 23.24
C GLN A 27 -17.06 -52.02 22.95
N GLN A 28 -17.76 -51.47 23.96
CA GLN A 28 -18.48 -50.20 23.80
C GLN A 28 -17.54 -49.02 23.54
N GLN A 29 -16.40 -48.94 24.22
CA GLN A 29 -15.40 -47.89 23.96
C GLN A 29 -14.81 -47.99 22.55
N GLN A 30 -14.50 -49.20 22.08
CA GLN A 30 -14.01 -49.40 20.70
C GLN A 30 -15.07 -48.99 19.67
N GLN A 31 -16.34 -49.33 19.89
CA GLN A 31 -17.42 -48.89 19.00
C GLN A 31 -17.56 -47.36 18.97
N GLN A 32 -17.50 -46.69 20.12
CA GLN A 32 -17.56 -45.23 20.19
C GLN A 32 -16.37 -44.57 19.46
N GLN A 33 -15.15 -45.09 19.63
CA GLN A 33 -13.98 -44.58 18.92
C GLN A 33 -14.11 -44.76 17.40
N GLN A 34 -14.54 -45.93 16.92
CA GLN A 34 -14.78 -46.15 15.49
C GLN A 34 -15.84 -45.19 14.94
N GLN A 35 -16.92 -44.97 15.69
CA GLN A 35 -17.99 -44.08 15.27
C GLN A 35 -17.53 -42.61 15.20
N GLN A 36 -16.73 -42.15 16.17
CA GLN A 36 -16.12 -40.81 16.13
C GLN A 36 -15.17 -40.65 14.94
N GLN A 37 -14.32 -41.65 14.69
CA GLN A 37 -13.37 -41.61 13.59
C GLN A 37 -14.09 -41.58 12.23
N GLN A 38 -15.18 -42.32 12.10
CA GLN A 38 -16.01 -42.33 10.90
C GLN A 38 -16.70 -40.97 10.67
N LEU A 39 -17.20 -40.34 11.74
CA LEU A 39 -17.80 -39.00 11.68
C LEU A 39 -16.78 -37.94 11.23
N GLN A 40 -15.54 -38.04 11.74
CA GLN A 40 -14.47 -37.10 11.43
C GLN A 40 -14.02 -37.22 9.96
N LEU A 41 -13.90 -38.45 9.45
CA LEU A 41 -13.66 -38.73 8.03
C LEU A 41 -14.78 -38.17 7.13
N GLN A 42 -16.03 -38.29 7.57
CA GLN A 42 -17.18 -37.79 6.81
C GLN A 42 -17.19 -36.24 6.75
N GLN A 43 -16.87 -35.56 7.87
CA GLN A 43 -16.71 -34.10 7.88
C GLN A 43 -15.56 -33.64 6.98
N GLN A 44 -14.45 -34.37 6.98
CA GLN A 44 -13.29 -34.02 6.16
C GLN A 44 -13.58 -34.19 4.66
N GLN A 45 -14.30 -35.24 4.26
CA GLN A 45 -14.78 -35.39 2.87
C GLN A 45 -15.74 -34.26 2.48
N GLN A 46 -16.65 -33.87 3.38
CA GLN A 46 -17.61 -32.82 3.09
C GLN A 46 -16.95 -31.44 2.89
N GLN A 47 -15.91 -31.13 3.69
CA GLN A 47 -15.09 -29.94 3.50
C GLN A 47 -14.33 -29.97 2.17
N LEU A 48 -13.77 -31.12 1.79
CA LEU A 48 -13.04 -31.25 0.53
C LEU A 48 -13.96 -31.03 -0.68
N LEU A 49 -15.19 -31.56 -0.62
CA LEU A 49 -16.21 -31.39 -1.64
C LEU A 49 -16.63 -29.91 -1.78
N GLN A 50 -16.80 -29.20 -0.66
CA GLN A 50 -17.11 -27.76 -0.67
C GLN A 50 -15.96 -26.95 -1.28
N GLN A 51 -14.71 -27.27 -0.96
CA GLN A 51 -13.55 -26.60 -1.58
C GLN A 51 -13.50 -26.83 -3.09
N GLN A 52 -13.75 -28.05 -3.56
CA GLN A 52 -13.79 -28.33 -5.01
C GLN A 52 -14.92 -27.58 -5.72
N GLN A 53 -16.13 -27.54 -5.14
CA GLN A 53 -17.22 -26.74 -5.71
C GLN A 53 -16.88 -25.25 -5.77
N GLN A 54 -16.25 -24.71 -4.72
CA GLN A 54 -15.86 -23.29 -4.69
C GLN A 54 -14.79 -22.97 -5.74
N GLN A 55 -13.81 -23.87 -5.95
CA GLN A 55 -12.82 -23.74 -7.02
C GLN A 55 -13.44 -23.80 -8.42
N GLN A 56 -14.40 -24.70 -8.65
CA GLN A 56 -15.11 -24.77 -9.94
C GLN A 56 -15.92 -23.49 -10.21
N LEU A 57 -16.59 -22.95 -9.19
CA LEU A 57 -17.36 -21.70 -9.32
C LEU A 57 -16.45 -20.52 -9.68
N LEU A 58 -15.28 -20.42 -9.03
CA LEU A 58 -14.25 -19.41 -9.33
C LEU A 58 -13.71 -19.54 -10.76
N GLN A 59 -13.47 -20.76 -11.24
CA GLN A 59 -13.02 -20.98 -12.61
C GLN A 59 -14.09 -20.59 -13.65
N GLN A 60 -15.37 -20.93 -13.42
CA GLN A 60 -16.47 -20.52 -14.28
C GLN A 60 -16.62 -18.99 -14.32
N GLN A 61 -16.50 -18.33 -13.16
CA GLN A 61 -16.60 -16.87 -13.08
C GLN A 61 -15.44 -16.17 -13.81
N GLN A 62 -14.22 -16.73 -13.73
CA GLN A 62 -13.08 -16.25 -14.54
C GLN A 62 -13.27 -16.46 -16.04
N GLN A 63 -13.87 -17.57 -16.47
CA GLN A 63 -14.17 -17.81 -17.89
C GLN A 63 -15.23 -16.85 -18.42
N GLN A 64 -16.29 -16.58 -17.66
CA GLN A 64 -17.29 -15.58 -18.02
C GLN A 64 -16.67 -14.18 -18.14
N LEU A 65 -15.84 -13.77 -17.18
CA LEU A 65 -15.15 -12.48 -17.24
C LEU A 65 -14.25 -12.34 -18.47
N ARG A 66 -13.55 -13.40 -18.88
CA ARG A 66 -12.75 -13.39 -20.13
C ARG A 66 -13.62 -13.26 -21.38
N GLN A 67 -14.76 -13.95 -21.43
CA GLN A 67 -15.69 -13.83 -22.55
C GLN A 67 -16.31 -12.43 -22.64
N THR A 68 -16.69 -11.84 -21.51
CA THR A 68 -17.22 -10.46 -21.46
C THR A 68 -16.17 -9.43 -21.87
N GLN A 69 -14.90 -9.62 -21.46
CA GLN A 69 -13.80 -8.75 -21.89
C GLN A 69 -13.51 -8.84 -23.39
N GLN A 70 -13.56 -10.05 -23.98
CA GLN A 70 -13.40 -10.23 -25.43
C GLN A 70 -14.55 -9.59 -26.21
N GLN A 71 -15.80 -9.71 -25.74
CA GLN A 71 -16.96 -9.06 -26.35
C GLN A 71 -16.88 -7.53 -26.24
N ALA A 72 -16.41 -7.00 -25.11
CA ALA A 72 -16.22 -5.55 -24.91
C ALA A 72 -15.12 -4.98 -25.83
N GLN A 73 -14.03 -5.72 -26.06
CA GLN A 73 -12.97 -5.32 -27.00
C GLN A 73 -13.46 -5.32 -28.46
N GLN A 74 -14.26 -6.31 -28.86
CA GLN A 74 -14.86 -6.36 -30.20
C GLN A 74 -15.88 -5.21 -30.41
N ALA A 75 -16.67 -4.87 -29.39
CA ALA A 75 -17.59 -3.73 -29.44
C ALA A 75 -16.88 -2.37 -29.53
N GLN A 76 -15.72 -2.21 -28.87
CA GLN A 76 -14.90 -1.00 -28.97
C GLN A 76 -14.22 -0.85 -30.34
N GLN A 77 -13.77 -1.95 -30.95
CA GLN A 77 -13.21 -1.92 -32.31
C GLN A 77 -14.27 -1.57 -33.38
N ALA A 78 -15.52 -2.02 -33.20
CA ALA A 78 -16.63 -1.66 -34.08
C ALA A 78 -17.02 -0.17 -33.98
N GLN A 79 -16.86 0.47 -32.82
CA GLN A 79 -17.16 1.90 -32.62
C GLN A 79 -16.04 2.84 -33.11
N GLN A 80 -14.81 2.35 -33.29
CA GLN A 80 -13.71 3.15 -33.84
C GLN A 80 -13.75 3.29 -35.36
N ALA A 81 -14.49 2.43 -36.07
CA ALA A 81 -14.58 2.44 -37.54
C ALA A 81 -15.47 3.57 -38.13
N GLN A 82 -16.10 4.41 -37.31
CA GLN A 82 -17.00 5.49 -37.78
C GLN A 82 -16.63 6.91 -37.29
N ARG A 83 -15.45 7.11 -36.69
CA ARG A 83 -15.01 8.46 -36.32
C ARG A 83 -14.17 9.09 -37.42
N VAL A 84 -14.73 10.14 -38.01
CA VAL A 84 -14.03 11.10 -38.88
C VAL A 84 -12.76 11.59 -38.16
N PRO A 85 -11.58 11.62 -38.81
CA PRO A 85 -10.35 12.05 -38.17
C PRO A 85 -10.41 13.57 -37.95
N GLN A 86 -10.66 13.99 -36.71
CA GLN A 86 -10.23 15.31 -36.27
C GLN A 86 -8.71 15.28 -36.17
N GLN A 87 -8.05 16.10 -36.98
CA GLN A 87 -6.62 16.39 -36.87
C GLN A 87 -6.34 16.98 -35.49
N GLN A 88 -6.02 16.11 -34.53
CA GLN A 88 -5.30 16.53 -33.35
C GLN A 88 -3.88 16.84 -33.81
N ALA A 89 -3.48 18.10 -33.67
CA ALA A 89 -2.08 18.49 -33.81
C ALA A 89 -1.27 17.66 -32.79
N ALA A 90 -0.56 16.65 -33.28
CA ALA A 90 0.41 15.92 -32.48
C ALA A 90 1.51 16.91 -32.12
N THR A 91 1.43 17.53 -30.94
CA THR A 91 2.60 18.12 -30.31
C THR A 91 3.53 16.95 -30.03
N THR A 92 4.54 16.77 -30.89
CA THR A 92 5.63 15.84 -30.70
C THR A 92 6.41 16.26 -29.46
N ARG A 93 5.95 15.87 -28.28
CA ARG A 93 6.77 15.95 -27.06
C ARG A 93 8.03 15.13 -27.34
N ARG A 94 9.17 15.81 -27.39
CA ARG A 94 10.49 15.18 -27.53
C ARG A 94 10.61 14.12 -26.43
N LYS A 95 10.89 12.87 -26.81
CA LYS A 95 11.20 11.82 -25.83
C LYS A 95 12.54 12.16 -25.19
N PHE A 96 12.59 12.10 -23.86
CA PHE A 96 13.82 12.24 -23.11
C PHE A 96 14.78 11.08 -23.42
N ASN A 97 16.08 11.35 -23.30
CA ASN A 97 17.13 10.34 -23.27
C ASN A 97 18.15 10.71 -22.18
N LEU A 98 19.09 9.82 -21.90
CA LEU A 98 20.07 10.03 -20.84
C LEU A 98 20.99 11.24 -21.10
N ASP A 99 21.41 11.46 -22.35
CA ASP A 99 22.31 12.54 -22.75
C ASP A 99 21.69 13.94 -22.63
N ASP A 100 20.36 14.01 -22.47
CA ASP A 100 19.63 15.25 -22.19
C ASP A 100 19.92 15.79 -20.77
N PHE A 101 20.54 14.99 -19.89
CA PHE A 101 20.75 15.31 -18.48
C PHE A 101 22.22 15.21 -18.05
N ARG A 102 22.59 16.00 -17.06
CA ARG A 102 23.82 15.86 -16.29
C ARG A 102 23.46 15.32 -14.91
N ILE A 103 23.95 14.13 -14.57
CA ILE A 103 23.80 13.54 -13.24
C ILE A 103 24.76 14.24 -12.27
N HIS A 104 24.27 14.62 -11.09
CA HIS A 104 25.06 15.29 -10.05
C HIS A 104 25.39 14.37 -8.89
N ARG A 105 24.38 13.92 -8.14
CA ARG A 105 24.54 13.03 -6.98
C ARG A 105 23.30 12.18 -6.74
N THR A 106 23.46 11.11 -5.97
CA THR A 106 22.36 10.30 -5.45
C THR A 106 21.62 11.07 -4.34
N LEU A 107 20.30 11.14 -4.46
CA LEU A 107 19.37 11.69 -3.46
C LEU A 107 18.76 10.61 -2.56
N GLY A 108 18.70 9.37 -3.04
CA GLY A 108 18.14 8.24 -2.30
C GLY A 108 18.38 6.91 -3.00
N THR A 109 18.38 5.83 -2.21
CA THR A 109 18.51 4.46 -2.70
C THR A 109 17.28 3.65 -2.32
N GLY A 110 16.68 2.96 -3.28
CA GLY A 110 15.56 2.05 -3.07
C GLY A 110 15.95 0.59 -3.36
N SER A 111 15.01 -0.33 -3.13
CA SER A 111 15.21 -1.78 -3.32
C SER A 111 15.58 -2.19 -4.75
N PHE A 112 15.23 -1.37 -5.76
CA PHE A 112 15.37 -1.71 -7.17
C PHE A 112 16.31 -0.76 -7.93
N GLY A 113 16.85 0.27 -7.26
CA GLY A 113 17.48 1.37 -7.97
C GLY A 113 17.81 2.58 -7.11
N ARG A 114 18.06 3.70 -7.77
CA ARG A 114 18.47 4.97 -7.14
C ARG A 114 17.67 6.14 -7.68
N VAL A 115 17.61 7.21 -6.90
CA VAL A 115 17.10 8.50 -7.34
C VAL A 115 18.29 9.46 -7.39
N HIS A 116 18.54 10.03 -8.57
CA HIS A 116 19.62 10.98 -8.80
C HIS A 116 19.10 12.40 -8.93
N LEU A 117 19.81 13.36 -8.36
CA LEU A 117 19.69 14.77 -8.75
C LEU A 117 20.32 14.93 -10.13
N VAL A 118 19.53 15.40 -11.09
CA VAL A 118 20.00 15.65 -12.45
C VAL A 118 19.67 17.07 -12.87
N GLN A 119 20.46 17.63 -13.77
CA GLN A 119 20.19 18.93 -14.37
C GLN A 119 19.99 18.76 -15.88
N SER A 120 18.88 19.28 -16.41
CA SER A 120 18.64 19.25 -17.85
C SER A 120 19.63 20.16 -18.58
N ARG A 121 20.19 19.64 -19.68
CA ARG A 121 21.09 20.39 -20.57
C ARG A 121 20.36 21.42 -21.45
N PHE A 122 19.02 21.40 -21.50
CA PHE A 122 18.23 22.32 -22.33
C PHE A 122 17.80 23.59 -21.62
N ASN A 123 17.31 23.45 -20.39
CA ASN A 123 16.73 24.55 -19.63
C ASN A 123 17.45 24.82 -18.30
N SER A 124 18.52 24.08 -18.01
CA SER A 124 19.31 24.18 -16.78
C SER A 124 18.54 23.91 -15.48
N ARG A 125 17.29 23.43 -15.55
CA ARG A 125 16.48 23.08 -14.37
C ARG A 125 16.92 21.75 -13.78
N PHE A 126 16.73 21.63 -12.47
CA PHE A 126 16.99 20.41 -11.72
C PHE A 126 15.76 19.51 -11.67
N TYR A 127 16.00 18.21 -11.74
CA TYR A 127 15.01 17.14 -11.70
C TYR A 127 15.51 15.99 -10.83
N ALA A 128 14.58 15.16 -10.37
CA ALA A 128 14.90 13.87 -9.76
C ALA A 128 14.73 12.77 -10.80
N MET A 129 15.78 11.98 -11.05
CA MET A 129 15.75 10.86 -11.99
C MET A 129 15.78 9.55 -11.21
N LYS A 130 14.64 8.84 -11.15
CA LYS A 130 14.54 7.49 -10.59
C LYS A 130 15.01 6.50 -11.65
N VAL A 131 16.09 5.79 -11.35
CA VAL A 131 16.73 4.78 -12.22
C VAL A 131 16.51 3.41 -11.61
N LEU A 132 15.85 2.52 -12.33
CA LEU A 132 15.49 1.17 -11.86
C LEU A 132 16.17 0.12 -12.75
N LYS A 133 16.86 -0.84 -12.12
CA LYS A 133 17.50 -1.95 -12.85
C LYS A 133 16.45 -2.96 -13.29
N LYS A 134 16.32 -3.20 -14.60
CA LYS A 134 15.33 -4.14 -15.17
C LYS A 134 15.46 -5.53 -14.56
N THR A 135 16.69 -6.01 -14.39
CA THR A 135 17.00 -7.31 -13.79
C THR A 135 16.47 -7.41 -12.36
N GLU A 136 16.67 -6.39 -11.52
CA GLU A 136 16.20 -6.37 -10.13
C GLU A 136 14.67 -6.27 -10.04
N VAL A 137 14.05 -5.44 -10.89
CA VAL A 137 12.59 -5.31 -10.96
C VAL A 137 11.94 -6.64 -11.33
N VAL A 138 12.49 -7.37 -12.31
CA VAL A 138 11.99 -8.70 -12.70
C VAL A 138 12.25 -9.74 -11.60
N ARG A 139 13.48 -9.78 -11.05
CA ARG A 139 13.88 -10.71 -9.99
C ARG A 139 12.98 -10.61 -8.76
N LEU A 140 12.59 -9.39 -8.38
CA LEU A 140 11.74 -9.11 -7.23
C LEU A 140 10.23 -9.06 -7.58
N LYS A 141 9.86 -9.48 -8.80
CA LYS A 141 8.47 -9.56 -9.29
C LYS A 141 7.70 -8.24 -9.21
N GLN A 142 8.37 -7.12 -9.49
CA GLN A 142 7.80 -5.77 -9.39
C GLN A 142 7.44 -5.15 -10.74
N VAL A 143 7.39 -5.94 -11.81
CA VAL A 143 7.06 -5.47 -13.17
C VAL A 143 5.69 -4.77 -13.20
N GLU A 144 4.66 -5.39 -12.62
CA GLU A 144 3.31 -4.81 -12.58
C GLU A 144 3.29 -3.50 -11.80
N HIS A 145 3.93 -3.46 -10.62
CA HIS A 145 4.00 -2.26 -9.78
C HIS A 145 4.73 -1.11 -10.48
N THR A 146 5.84 -1.40 -11.17
CA THR A 146 6.62 -0.39 -11.92
C THR A 146 5.82 0.20 -13.08
N ASN A 147 5.12 -0.63 -13.85
CA ASN A 147 4.25 -0.18 -14.93
C ASN A 147 3.02 0.59 -14.41
N ASN A 148 2.46 0.18 -13.27
CA ASN A 148 1.37 0.89 -12.61
C ASN A 148 1.81 2.26 -12.08
N GLU A 149 2.96 2.34 -11.42
CA GLU A 149 3.56 3.59 -10.93
C GLU A 149 3.67 4.60 -12.08
N LYS A 150 4.31 4.19 -13.18
CA LYS A 150 4.42 5.00 -14.41
C LYS A 150 3.05 5.46 -14.90
N MET A 151 2.13 4.53 -15.11
CA MET A 151 0.81 4.80 -15.70
C MET A 151 -0.05 5.74 -14.84
N ILE A 152 0.06 5.63 -13.51
CA ILE A 152 -0.64 6.53 -12.58
C ILE A 152 -0.02 7.92 -12.65
N LEU A 153 1.32 8.03 -12.55
CA LEU A 153 2.04 9.30 -12.61
C LEU A 153 1.84 10.05 -13.94
N GLU A 154 1.58 9.36 -15.06
CA GLU A 154 1.23 9.99 -16.34
C GLU A 154 -0.16 10.64 -16.36
N ARG A 155 -1.05 10.29 -15.43
CA ARG A 155 -2.48 10.67 -15.45
C ARG A 155 -2.90 11.59 -14.32
N VAL A 156 -2.08 11.69 -13.27
CA VAL A 156 -2.38 12.51 -12.10
C VAL A 156 -1.68 13.86 -12.20
N GLU A 157 -2.41 14.92 -11.88
CA GLU A 157 -1.90 16.28 -11.82
C GLU A 157 -2.59 17.00 -10.66
N HIS A 158 -1.81 17.34 -9.62
CA HIS A 158 -2.34 17.94 -8.40
C HIS A 158 -1.24 18.72 -7.67
N PRO A 159 -1.54 19.89 -7.04
CA PRO A 159 -0.53 20.74 -6.41
C PRO A 159 0.32 20.01 -5.35
N PHE A 160 -0.24 19.01 -4.67
CA PHE A 160 0.44 18.25 -3.61
C PHE A 160 0.95 16.87 -4.05
N LEU A 161 0.93 16.56 -5.34
CA LEU A 161 1.55 15.33 -5.88
C LEU A 161 2.83 15.67 -6.65
N ILE A 162 3.77 14.74 -6.67
CA ILE A 162 4.96 14.81 -7.53
C ILE A 162 4.55 14.72 -9.00
N ASN A 163 5.13 15.57 -9.86
CA ASN A 163 4.91 15.46 -11.29
C ASN A 163 5.98 14.59 -11.95
N MET A 164 5.56 13.74 -12.88
CA MET A 164 6.47 13.02 -13.78
C MET A 164 6.48 13.71 -15.14
N TRP A 165 7.66 14.17 -15.56
CA TRP A 165 7.86 14.88 -16.82
C TRP A 165 7.98 13.94 -18.02
N GLY A 166 8.49 12.74 -17.77
CA GLY A 166 8.56 11.69 -18.78
C GLY A 166 9.39 10.51 -18.34
N THR A 167 9.40 9.48 -19.18
CA THR A 167 10.17 8.26 -18.99
C THR A 167 11.01 7.95 -20.22
N PHE A 168 12.03 7.13 -20.03
CA PHE A 168 12.78 6.45 -21.07
C PHE A 168 13.38 5.16 -20.51
N GLN A 169 13.95 4.32 -21.36
CA GLN A 169 14.68 3.12 -20.97
C GLN A 169 15.89 2.89 -21.88
N ASP A 170 16.89 2.18 -21.36
CA ASP A 170 17.99 1.61 -22.13
C ASP A 170 18.00 0.08 -21.97
N VAL A 171 19.05 -0.60 -22.44
CA VAL A 171 19.14 -2.07 -22.37
C VAL A 171 19.11 -2.65 -20.95
N ARG A 172 19.47 -1.89 -19.90
CA ARG A 172 19.53 -2.39 -18.51
C ARG A 172 18.59 -1.70 -17.54
N ASN A 173 18.19 -0.47 -17.82
CA ASN A 173 17.56 0.42 -16.84
C ASN A 173 16.29 1.08 -17.38
N LEU A 174 15.40 1.41 -16.45
CA LEU A 174 14.24 2.27 -16.65
C LEU A 174 14.50 3.60 -15.97
N TYR A 175 14.03 4.69 -16.58
CA TYR A 175 14.24 6.05 -16.10
C TYR A 175 12.89 6.77 -15.97
N MET A 176 12.64 7.37 -14.82
CA MET A 176 11.52 8.29 -14.60
C MET A 176 12.09 9.66 -14.20
N VAL A 177 11.76 10.69 -14.99
CA VAL A 177 12.17 12.07 -14.73
C VAL A 177 11.03 12.78 -14.00
N MET A 178 11.27 13.22 -12.78
CA MET A 178 10.29 13.79 -11.86
C MET A 178 10.73 15.17 -11.36
N ASP A 179 9.80 15.90 -10.76
CA ASP A 179 10.13 17.12 -10.02
C ASP A 179 11.26 16.86 -9.01
N TYR A 180 12.24 17.76 -8.97
CA TYR A 180 13.17 17.80 -7.83
C TYR A 180 12.55 18.63 -6.71
N VAL A 181 12.28 18.00 -5.57
CA VAL A 181 11.68 18.65 -4.40
C VAL A 181 12.74 18.88 -3.34
N VAL A 182 13.25 20.11 -3.29
CA VAL A 182 14.51 20.49 -2.62
C VAL A 182 14.47 20.45 -1.08
N GLY A 183 13.30 20.52 -0.46
CA GLY A 183 13.17 20.66 1.00
C GLY A 183 13.33 19.37 1.81
N GLY A 184 13.57 18.24 1.14
CA GLY A 184 13.74 16.93 1.78
C GLY A 184 12.44 16.36 2.35
N GLU A 185 12.59 15.33 3.18
CA GLU A 185 11.47 14.56 3.75
C GLU A 185 10.86 15.24 4.98
N LEU A 186 9.52 15.20 5.08
CA LEU A 186 8.79 15.59 6.29
C LEU A 186 9.23 14.75 7.50
N PHE A 187 9.60 13.48 7.27
CA PHE A 187 10.17 12.59 8.29
C PHE A 187 11.34 13.25 9.04
N SER A 188 12.33 13.75 8.31
CA SER A 188 13.51 14.41 8.89
C SER A 188 13.15 15.63 9.73
N VAL A 189 12.16 16.42 9.29
CA VAL A 189 11.66 17.59 10.03
C VAL A 189 10.92 17.17 11.30
N LEU A 190 10.09 16.12 11.23
CA LEU A 190 9.36 15.57 12.37
C LEU A 190 10.33 15.01 13.43
N ARG A 191 11.34 14.26 13.02
CA ARG A 191 12.34 13.67 13.92
C ARG A 191 13.16 14.75 14.63
N LYS A 192 13.60 15.79 13.91
CA LYS A 192 14.29 16.95 14.50
C LYS A 192 13.41 17.71 15.50
N SER A 193 12.12 17.84 15.20
CA SER A 193 11.15 18.54 16.06
C SER A 193 10.63 17.69 17.23
N GLN A 194 10.93 16.38 17.24
CA GLN A 194 10.35 15.33 18.08
C GLN A 194 8.85 15.10 17.85
N ARG A 195 8.05 16.15 17.77
CA ARG A 195 6.63 16.16 17.39
C ARG A 195 6.23 17.55 16.91
N PHE A 196 5.17 17.64 16.14
CA PHE A 196 4.59 18.92 15.73
C PHE A 196 3.53 19.43 16.71
N PRO A 197 3.41 20.75 16.88
CA PRO A 197 2.19 21.38 17.38
C PRO A 197 1.00 21.03 16.48
N GLU A 198 -0.20 20.92 17.07
CA GLU A 198 -1.38 20.48 16.31
C GLU A 198 -1.71 21.35 15.10
N HIS A 199 -1.47 22.67 15.16
CA HIS A 199 -1.72 23.55 14.00
C HIS A 199 -0.79 23.26 12.82
N VAL A 200 0.46 22.86 13.10
CA VAL A 200 1.44 22.44 12.07
C VAL A 200 1.01 21.10 11.48
N ALA A 201 0.65 20.13 12.33
CA ALA A 201 0.12 18.84 11.87
C ALA A 201 -1.16 19.01 11.05
N ARG A 202 -2.04 19.94 11.43
CA ARG A 202 -3.27 20.28 10.69
C ARG A 202 -2.98 20.81 9.31
N PHE A 203 -2.02 21.73 9.16
CA PHE A 203 -1.62 22.25 7.86
C PHE A 203 -1.25 21.11 6.89
N TYR A 204 -0.28 20.26 7.25
CA TYR A 204 0.15 19.15 6.39
C TYR A 204 -0.96 18.11 6.16
N THR A 205 -1.80 17.87 7.17
CA THR A 205 -2.96 16.97 7.01
C THR A 205 -3.94 17.50 5.98
N CYS A 206 -4.16 18.82 5.89
CA CYS A 206 -5.06 19.40 4.90
C CYS A 206 -4.56 19.13 3.47
N GLU A 207 -3.26 19.27 3.23
CA GLU A 207 -2.63 19.04 1.93
C GLU A 207 -2.71 17.56 1.52
N VAL A 208 -2.37 16.66 2.45
CA VAL A 208 -2.47 15.21 2.26
C VAL A 208 -3.92 14.80 1.99
N LEU A 209 -4.88 15.35 2.73
CA LEU A 209 -6.30 15.06 2.54
C LEU A 209 -6.77 15.41 1.12
N LEU A 210 -6.42 16.60 0.62
CA LEU A 210 -6.77 17.03 -0.74
C LEU A 210 -6.12 16.13 -1.79
N ALA A 211 -4.87 15.74 -1.58
CA ALA A 211 -4.18 14.82 -2.48
C ALA A 211 -4.84 13.43 -2.53
N LEU A 212 -5.20 12.86 -1.37
CA LEU A 212 -5.89 11.58 -1.29
C LEU A 212 -7.29 11.64 -1.90
N GLU A 213 -8.05 12.69 -1.62
CA GLU A 213 -9.37 12.91 -2.22
C GLU A 213 -9.29 12.95 -3.75
N TYR A 214 -8.29 13.66 -4.30
CA TYR A 214 -8.02 13.69 -5.73
C TYR A 214 -7.66 12.31 -6.31
N LEU A 215 -6.76 11.56 -5.67
CA LEU A 215 -6.42 10.21 -6.13
C LEU A 215 -7.64 9.29 -6.10
N HIS A 216 -8.43 9.38 -5.04
CA HIS A 216 -9.64 8.60 -4.86
C HIS A 216 -10.72 8.94 -5.90
N SER A 217 -10.82 10.20 -6.34
CA SER A 217 -11.73 10.58 -7.43
C SER A 217 -11.31 9.99 -8.78
N HIS A 218 -10.02 9.67 -8.95
CA HIS A 218 -9.46 8.98 -10.11
C HIS A 218 -9.38 7.45 -9.93
N ALA A 219 -10.09 6.91 -8.92
CA ALA A 219 -10.06 5.50 -8.55
C ALA A 219 -8.65 4.95 -8.27
N VAL A 220 -7.72 5.80 -7.83
CA VAL A 220 -6.38 5.40 -7.39
C VAL A 220 -6.38 5.27 -5.86
N ILE A 221 -5.77 4.19 -5.36
CA ILE A 221 -5.47 4.00 -3.94
C ILE A 221 -3.95 4.12 -3.77
N TYR A 222 -3.47 4.92 -2.82
CA TYR A 222 -2.05 5.25 -2.69
C TYR A 222 -1.25 4.17 -1.93
N ARG A 223 -1.77 3.69 -0.80
CA ARG A 223 -1.31 2.52 -0.02
C ARG A 223 0.06 2.59 0.66
N ASP A 224 0.82 3.69 0.55
CA ASP A 224 2.09 3.87 1.26
C ASP A 224 2.25 5.26 1.88
N LEU A 225 1.19 5.79 2.50
CA LEU A 225 1.28 7.07 3.21
C LEU A 225 2.14 6.91 4.46
N LYS A 226 3.22 7.70 4.53
CA LYS A 226 4.15 7.81 5.66
C LYS A 226 5.00 9.09 5.51
N PRO A 227 5.59 9.64 6.58
CA PRO A 227 6.35 10.90 6.52
C PRO A 227 7.53 10.88 5.53
N GLU A 228 8.11 9.71 5.26
CA GLU A 228 9.23 9.49 4.32
C GLU A 228 8.79 9.74 2.86
N ASN A 229 7.53 9.46 2.54
CA ASN A 229 6.96 9.67 1.20
C ASN A 229 6.34 11.07 1.01
N LEU A 230 6.53 11.96 1.98
CA LEU A 230 6.06 13.34 1.95
C LEU A 230 7.28 14.27 1.88
N LEU A 231 7.53 14.83 0.70
CA LEU A 231 8.60 15.81 0.52
C LEU A 231 8.08 17.24 0.72
N LEU A 232 8.96 18.16 1.09
CA LEU A 232 8.63 19.58 1.22
C LEU A 232 9.23 20.38 0.07
N ASP A 233 8.40 21.16 -0.63
CA ASP A 233 8.89 22.09 -1.65
C ASP A 233 9.63 23.30 -1.03
N SER A 234 10.14 24.18 -1.89
CA SER A 234 10.91 25.36 -1.44
C SER A 234 10.10 26.36 -0.60
N MET A 235 8.77 26.28 -0.65
CA MET A 235 7.87 27.09 0.15
C MET A 235 7.36 26.35 1.39
N GLY A 236 7.68 25.06 1.55
CA GLY A 236 7.26 24.23 2.68
C GLY A 236 5.96 23.46 2.47
N HIS A 237 5.43 23.40 1.24
CA HIS A 237 4.23 22.63 0.92
C HIS A 237 4.57 21.17 0.58
N ILE A 238 3.61 20.28 0.84
CA ILE A 238 3.78 18.84 0.62
C ILE A 238 3.82 18.49 -0.87
N LYS A 239 4.71 17.57 -1.22
CA LYS A 239 4.71 16.79 -2.44
C LYS A 239 4.75 15.31 -2.08
N ILE A 240 3.62 14.62 -2.26
CA ILE A 240 3.56 13.16 -2.12
C ILE A 240 4.34 12.54 -3.27
N THR A 241 5.31 11.69 -2.93
CA THR A 241 6.16 10.96 -3.86
C THR A 241 5.95 9.45 -3.75
N ASP A 242 6.74 8.65 -4.47
CA ASP A 242 6.75 7.19 -4.49
C ASP A 242 5.37 6.53 -4.69
N PHE A 243 5.04 6.26 -5.94
CA PHE A 243 3.77 5.64 -6.34
C PHE A 243 3.92 4.13 -6.58
N GLY A 244 5.01 3.52 -6.10
CA GLY A 244 5.31 2.10 -6.29
C GLY A 244 4.22 1.15 -5.76
N PHE A 245 3.49 1.56 -4.72
CA PHE A 245 2.32 0.83 -4.22
C PHE A 245 0.99 1.47 -4.63
N ALA A 246 0.97 2.56 -5.40
CA ALA A 246 -0.29 3.09 -5.90
C ALA A 246 -0.95 2.10 -6.88
N LYS A 247 -2.28 2.06 -6.89
CA LYS A 247 -3.02 1.18 -7.82
C LYS A 247 -4.30 1.83 -8.29
N HIS A 248 -4.56 1.77 -9.59
CA HIS A 248 -5.85 2.11 -10.17
C HIS A 248 -6.83 0.95 -9.97
N VAL A 249 -7.89 1.18 -9.20
CA VAL A 249 -8.86 0.18 -8.73
C VAL A 249 -10.28 0.67 -9.00
N PRO A 250 -10.77 0.59 -10.26
CA PRO A 250 -12.10 1.10 -10.63
C PRO A 250 -13.24 0.30 -10.00
N GLN A 251 -13.02 -0.98 -9.67
CA GLN A 251 -13.96 -1.83 -8.93
C GLN A 251 -13.91 -1.61 -7.42
N ASN A 252 -13.13 -0.62 -6.94
CA ASN A 252 -12.98 -0.25 -5.53
C ASN A 252 -12.52 -1.39 -4.60
N MET A 253 -11.86 -2.42 -5.14
CA MET A 253 -11.38 -3.58 -4.39
C MET A 253 -10.05 -4.12 -4.93
N THR A 254 -9.09 -4.39 -4.03
CA THR A 254 -7.82 -5.07 -4.31
C THR A 254 -7.44 -5.97 -3.11
N TRP A 255 -6.47 -6.87 -3.30
CA TRP A 255 -6.10 -7.91 -2.30
C TRP A 255 -4.60 -7.98 -1.99
N THR A 256 -3.76 -7.22 -2.70
CA THR A 256 -2.30 -7.26 -2.51
C THR A 256 -1.92 -6.74 -1.13
N LEU A 257 -1.19 -7.53 -0.33
CA LEU A 257 -0.60 -7.03 0.90
C LEU A 257 0.64 -6.19 0.55
N CYS A 258 0.60 -4.90 0.89
CA CYS A 258 1.67 -3.92 0.63
C CYS A 258 1.50 -2.72 1.56
N GLY A 259 2.53 -1.87 1.63
CA GLY A 259 2.60 -0.72 2.53
C GLY A 259 3.56 -0.96 3.70
N THR A 260 3.77 0.09 4.48
CA THR A 260 4.68 0.09 5.63
C THR A 260 3.98 -0.47 6.88
N PRO A 261 4.59 -1.42 7.64
CA PRO A 261 3.91 -2.15 8.72
C PRO A 261 3.13 -1.30 9.73
N ASP A 262 3.71 -0.20 10.23
CA ASP A 262 3.09 0.67 11.23
C ASP A 262 1.89 1.48 10.70
N TYR A 263 1.74 1.53 9.37
CA TYR A 263 0.70 2.27 8.65
C TYR A 263 -0.40 1.38 8.07
N LEU A 264 -0.28 0.05 8.20
CA LEU A 264 -1.24 -0.90 7.64
C LEU A 264 -2.60 -0.83 8.34
N ALA A 265 -3.66 -0.82 7.54
CA ALA A 265 -5.03 -0.94 8.04
C ALA A 265 -5.36 -2.40 8.43
N PRO A 266 -6.25 -2.64 9.41
CA PRO A 266 -6.61 -3.98 9.88
C PRO A 266 -7.08 -4.93 8.76
N GLU A 267 -7.83 -4.43 7.79
CA GLU A 267 -8.34 -5.22 6.68
C GLU A 267 -7.26 -5.70 5.70
N ILE A 268 -6.15 -4.95 5.56
CA ILE A 268 -4.98 -5.39 4.77
C ILE A 268 -4.30 -6.56 5.48
N ILE A 269 -4.08 -6.44 6.80
CA ILE A 269 -3.46 -7.49 7.64
C ILE A 269 -4.30 -8.76 7.62
N GLN A 270 -5.62 -8.63 7.67
CA GLN A 270 -6.55 -9.75 7.57
C GLN A 270 -6.63 -10.40 6.18
N SER A 271 -5.87 -9.88 5.19
CA SER A 271 -5.91 -10.36 3.81
C SER A 271 -7.32 -10.34 3.20
N LYS A 272 -8.15 -9.39 3.64
CA LYS A 272 -9.47 -9.14 3.07
C LYS A 272 -9.32 -8.26 1.84
N GLY A 273 -10.31 -8.32 0.95
CA GLY A 273 -10.44 -7.30 -0.08
C GLY A 273 -10.58 -5.92 0.59
N TYR A 274 -9.81 -4.96 0.12
CA TYR A 274 -9.82 -3.59 0.65
C TYR A 274 -9.90 -2.55 -0.48
N GLY A 275 -10.38 -1.36 -0.14
CA GLY A 275 -10.54 -0.22 -1.04
C GLY A 275 -9.87 1.04 -0.50
N LYS A 276 -10.34 2.20 -0.96
CA LYS A 276 -9.81 3.54 -0.65
C LYS A 276 -9.74 3.86 0.86
N ALA A 277 -10.54 3.19 1.68
CA ALA A 277 -10.60 3.36 3.13
C ALA A 277 -9.28 3.13 3.87
N VAL A 278 -8.33 2.40 3.27
CA VAL A 278 -7.01 2.16 3.86
C VAL A 278 -6.16 3.42 3.90
N ASP A 279 -6.26 4.30 2.90
CA ASP A 279 -5.50 5.57 2.89
C ASP A 279 -5.99 6.51 4.00
N TRP A 280 -7.30 6.50 4.30
CA TRP A 280 -7.87 7.27 5.42
C TRP A 280 -7.42 6.74 6.79
N TRP A 281 -7.20 5.44 6.92
CA TRP A 281 -6.57 4.86 8.11
C TRP A 281 -5.12 5.34 8.23
N SER A 282 -4.32 5.21 7.17
CA SER A 282 -2.92 5.65 7.16
C SER A 282 -2.79 7.15 7.40
N MET A 283 -3.75 7.97 6.96
CA MET A 283 -3.80 9.40 7.31
C MET A 283 -4.04 9.61 8.81
N GLY A 284 -4.89 8.80 9.45
CA GLY A 284 -5.05 8.80 10.91
C GLY A 284 -3.76 8.42 11.65
N VAL A 285 -2.99 7.44 11.12
CA VAL A 285 -1.68 7.07 11.66
C VAL A 285 -0.70 8.24 11.53
N LEU A 286 -0.64 8.87 10.36
CA LEU A 286 0.21 10.04 10.08
C LEU A 286 -0.11 11.21 11.02
N MET A 287 -1.40 11.54 11.17
CA MET A 287 -1.86 12.60 12.07
C MET A 287 -1.42 12.35 13.52
N PHE A 288 -1.59 11.11 14.00
CA PHE A 288 -1.15 10.72 15.33
C PHE A 288 0.37 10.87 15.45
N GLU A 289 1.13 10.32 14.51
CA GLU A 289 2.60 10.34 14.55
C GLU A 289 3.13 11.78 14.53
N MET A 290 2.59 12.66 13.69
CA MET A 290 2.95 14.07 13.69
C MET A 290 2.73 14.74 15.05
N CYS A 291 1.62 14.45 15.74
CA CYS A 291 1.29 15.10 17.01
C CYS A 291 1.95 14.45 18.24
N ALA A 292 2.29 13.16 18.16
CA ALA A 292 2.87 12.37 19.25
C ALA A 292 4.40 12.23 19.15
N GLY A 293 4.95 12.21 17.94
CA GLY A 293 6.35 11.88 17.64
C GLY A 293 6.63 10.39 17.40
N PHE A 294 5.60 9.55 17.51
CA PHE A 294 5.67 8.10 17.35
C PHE A 294 4.32 7.57 16.85
N PRO A 295 4.28 6.44 16.12
CA PRO A 295 3.03 5.90 15.59
C PRO A 295 2.11 5.36 16.70
N PRO A 296 0.78 5.30 16.48
CA PRO A 296 -0.20 4.83 17.47
C PRO A 296 -0.05 3.34 17.81
N PHE A 297 0.53 2.57 16.90
CA PHE A 297 0.88 1.16 17.07
C PHE A 297 2.36 1.01 16.74
N PHE A 298 3.09 0.35 17.62
CA PHE A 298 4.52 0.08 17.44
C PHE A 298 4.88 -1.19 18.21
N ASP A 299 5.68 -2.06 17.60
CA ASP A 299 6.33 -3.20 18.24
C ASP A 299 7.55 -3.61 17.38
N GLU A 300 8.60 -4.14 17.99
CA GLU A 300 9.76 -4.66 17.25
C GLU A 300 9.40 -5.94 16.48
N ASP A 301 8.43 -6.71 16.98
CA ASP A 301 7.93 -7.91 16.32
C ASP A 301 6.67 -7.56 15.50
N HIS A 302 6.76 -7.71 14.18
CA HIS A 302 5.65 -7.44 13.26
C HIS A 302 4.38 -8.24 13.61
N ILE A 303 4.48 -9.46 14.13
CA ILE A 303 3.30 -10.25 14.52
C ILE A 303 2.60 -9.60 15.71
N LYS A 304 3.35 -9.07 16.67
CA LYS A 304 2.80 -8.35 17.83
C LYS A 304 2.23 -6.99 17.41
N LEU A 305 2.92 -6.28 16.52
CA LEU A 305 2.42 -5.04 15.91
C LEU A 305 1.06 -5.27 15.24
N TYR A 306 0.95 -6.30 14.40
CA TYR A 306 -0.30 -6.68 13.76
C TYR A 306 -1.38 -7.01 14.80
N GLY A 307 -1.04 -7.72 15.88
CA GLY A 307 -1.94 -7.93 17.01
C GLY A 307 -2.47 -6.64 17.64
N LYS A 308 -1.62 -5.61 17.79
CA LYS A 308 -2.01 -4.28 18.31
C LYS A 308 -2.94 -3.53 17.35
N ILE A 309 -2.61 -3.53 16.05
CA ILE A 309 -3.43 -2.92 15.00
C ILE A 309 -4.82 -3.57 14.98
N MET A 310 -4.86 -4.91 14.99
CA MET A 310 -6.11 -5.68 15.00
C MET A 310 -6.95 -5.44 16.25
N ALA A 311 -6.31 -5.21 17.40
CA ALA A 311 -7.01 -4.88 18.64
C ALA A 311 -7.59 -3.46 18.64
N GLY A 312 -7.06 -2.54 17.83
CA GLY A 312 -7.56 -1.16 17.67
C GLY A 312 -7.47 -0.30 18.94
N LYS A 313 -6.65 -0.70 19.92
CA LYS A 313 -6.53 -0.01 21.21
C LYS A 313 -5.44 1.08 21.16
N VAL A 314 -5.83 2.29 20.74
CA VAL A 314 -4.94 3.46 20.69
C VAL A 314 -4.84 4.13 22.06
N ARG A 315 -3.62 4.43 22.50
CA ARG A 315 -3.36 5.25 23.70
C ARG A 315 -3.06 6.68 23.28
N TYR A 316 -3.95 7.60 23.64
CA TYR A 316 -3.82 9.02 23.28
C TYR A 316 -3.00 9.79 24.32
N PRO A 317 -1.97 10.56 23.92
CA PRO A 317 -1.26 11.42 24.84
C PRO A 317 -2.17 12.44 25.55
N PRO A 318 -1.85 12.83 26.81
CA PRO A 318 -2.67 13.79 27.55
C PRO A 318 -2.83 15.13 26.84
N HIS A 319 -1.77 15.60 26.16
CA HIS A 319 -1.72 16.90 25.48
C HIS A 319 -2.56 16.99 24.19
N PHE A 320 -3.08 15.87 23.68
CA PHE A 320 -3.96 15.89 22.51
C PHE A 320 -5.29 16.56 22.85
N GLN A 321 -5.70 17.52 22.01
CA GLN A 321 -6.97 18.21 22.15
C GLN A 321 -8.16 17.27 21.91
N PRO A 322 -9.33 17.53 22.52
CA PRO A 322 -10.52 16.70 22.35
C PRO A 322 -10.91 16.47 20.89
N ALA A 323 -10.85 17.51 20.06
CA ALA A 323 -11.17 17.43 18.63
C ALA A 323 -10.20 16.50 17.87
N LEU A 324 -8.90 16.53 18.17
CA LEU A 324 -7.93 15.61 17.56
C LEU A 324 -8.23 14.16 17.96
N LYS A 325 -8.47 13.91 19.25
CA LYS A 325 -8.83 12.58 19.75
C LYS A 325 -10.10 12.04 19.10
N ASP A 326 -11.11 12.89 18.90
CA ASP A 326 -12.37 12.47 18.25
C ASP A 326 -12.14 12.09 16.77
N LEU A 327 -11.39 12.92 16.03
CA LEU A 327 -11.08 12.63 14.63
C LEU A 327 -10.27 11.35 14.47
N LEU A 328 -9.22 11.18 15.28
CA LEU A 328 -8.39 9.98 15.26
C LEU A 328 -9.17 8.72 15.57
N LYS A 329 -10.11 8.76 16.54
CA LYS A 329 -10.99 7.62 16.82
C LYS A 329 -11.81 7.22 15.60
N ARG A 330 -12.28 8.19 14.80
CA ARG A 330 -13.12 7.96 13.61
C ARG A 330 -12.32 7.47 12.40
N LEU A 331 -11.05 7.89 12.27
CA LEU A 331 -10.14 7.41 11.21
C LEU A 331 -9.53 6.04 11.54
N LEU A 332 -9.06 5.85 12.78
CA LEU A 332 -8.48 4.61 13.29
C LEU A 332 -9.56 3.62 13.77
N THR A 333 -10.63 3.50 12.98
CA THR A 333 -11.75 2.58 13.22
C THR A 333 -11.63 1.36 12.31
N ALA A 334 -11.57 0.15 12.89
CA ALA A 334 -11.49 -1.10 12.11
C ALA A 334 -12.77 -1.40 11.30
N ASP A 335 -13.94 -0.98 11.82
CA ASP A 335 -15.22 -1.15 11.15
C ASP A 335 -15.38 -0.16 9.98
N LEU A 336 -15.26 -0.67 8.75
CA LEU A 336 -15.37 0.12 7.53
C LEU A 336 -16.70 0.86 7.38
N THR A 337 -17.77 0.40 8.03
CA THR A 337 -19.09 1.08 8.00
C THR A 337 -19.14 2.33 8.87
N LYS A 338 -18.11 2.54 9.69
CA LYS A 338 -17.98 3.66 10.64
C LYS A 338 -16.77 4.54 10.39
N ARG A 339 -15.79 4.05 9.63
CA ARG A 339 -14.55 4.79 9.33
C ARG A 339 -14.84 6.03 8.49
N TYR A 340 -14.39 7.18 8.98
CA TYR A 340 -14.45 8.44 8.23
C TYR A 340 -13.70 8.32 6.89
N GLY A 341 -14.20 8.99 5.86
CA GLY A 341 -13.71 8.82 4.48
C GLY A 341 -14.34 7.66 3.72
N ASN A 342 -14.94 6.68 4.41
CA ASN A 342 -15.65 5.54 3.80
C ASN A 342 -17.18 5.58 4.02
N LEU A 343 -17.67 6.63 4.69
CA LEU A 343 -19.10 6.88 4.85
C LEU A 343 -19.69 7.56 3.60
N ARG A 344 -21.00 7.86 3.63
CA ARG A 344 -21.69 8.49 2.50
C ARG A 344 -21.11 9.85 2.10
N GLY A 345 -20.59 10.64 3.04
CA GLY A 345 -19.97 11.93 2.76
C GLY A 345 -18.52 11.82 2.26
N GLY A 346 -17.90 10.64 2.31
CA GLY A 346 -16.53 10.42 1.87
C GLY A 346 -15.55 11.35 2.58
N ALA A 347 -14.67 12.00 1.82
CA ALA A 347 -13.71 12.98 2.34
C ALA A 347 -14.38 14.19 3.03
N THR A 348 -15.62 14.52 2.65
CA THR A 348 -16.38 15.64 3.23
C THR A 348 -16.64 15.44 4.73
N ASP A 349 -16.88 14.20 5.16
CA ASP A 349 -17.07 13.89 6.59
C ASP A 349 -15.81 14.20 7.41
N ILE A 350 -14.63 14.08 6.80
CA ILE A 350 -13.35 14.44 7.40
C ILE A 350 -13.19 15.96 7.39
N LYS A 351 -13.39 16.62 6.24
CA LYS A 351 -13.24 18.07 6.08
C LYS A 351 -14.11 18.90 7.02
N ASN A 352 -15.32 18.41 7.31
CA ASN A 352 -16.29 19.08 8.19
C ASN A 352 -16.09 18.76 9.67
N HIS A 353 -15.10 17.94 10.03
CA HIS A 353 -14.83 17.62 11.42
C HIS A 353 -14.31 18.85 12.18
N ALA A 354 -14.70 19.01 13.45
CA ALA A 354 -14.33 20.18 14.28
C ALA A 354 -12.82 20.43 14.40
N TRP A 355 -11.98 19.42 14.15
CA TRP A 355 -10.53 19.59 14.13
C TRP A 355 -10.02 20.43 12.94
N PHE A 356 -10.80 20.53 11.86
CA PHE A 356 -10.55 21.38 10.70
C PHE A 356 -11.41 22.65 10.70
N GLU A 357 -12.02 23.01 11.83
CA GLU A 357 -12.78 24.25 11.96
C GLU A 357 -11.91 25.46 11.56
N GLY A 358 -12.48 26.32 10.71
CA GLY A 358 -11.80 27.51 10.18
C GLY A 358 -10.86 27.26 8.99
N VAL A 359 -10.68 26.01 8.53
CA VAL A 359 -9.86 25.73 7.34
C VAL A 359 -10.59 26.18 6.08
N ASN A 360 -9.94 27.05 5.30
CA ASN A 360 -10.38 27.38 3.95
C ASN A 360 -9.70 26.44 2.94
N TRP A 361 -10.44 25.43 2.48
CA TRP A 361 -9.92 24.39 1.58
C TRP A 361 -9.47 24.91 0.22
N ASP A 362 -10.09 25.98 -0.30
CA ASP A 362 -9.69 26.59 -1.57
C ASP A 362 -8.34 27.31 -1.44
N GLN A 363 -8.11 27.97 -0.30
CA GLN A 363 -6.81 28.60 0.02
C GLN A 363 -5.71 27.56 0.24
N VAL A 364 -6.03 26.42 0.86
CA VAL A 364 -5.09 25.28 0.95
C VAL A 364 -4.74 24.82 -0.46
N TYR A 365 -5.75 24.44 -1.28
CA TYR A 365 -5.54 23.92 -2.63
C TYR A 365 -4.72 24.87 -3.52
N SER A 366 -5.00 26.17 -3.45
CA SER A 366 -4.30 27.20 -4.21
C SER A 366 -2.94 27.63 -3.60
N ARG A 367 -2.51 27.00 -2.50
CA ARG A 367 -1.27 27.29 -1.76
C ARG A 367 -1.14 28.75 -1.35
N GLN A 368 -2.24 29.33 -0.88
CA GLN A 368 -2.30 30.71 -0.39
C GLN A 368 -2.02 30.83 1.11
N ILE A 369 -2.02 29.71 1.84
CA ILE A 369 -1.69 29.66 3.26
C ILE A 369 -0.18 29.45 3.40
N GLU A 370 0.50 30.32 4.14
CA GLU A 370 1.93 30.19 4.39
C GLU A 370 2.24 28.91 5.18
N ALA A 371 3.24 28.16 4.71
CA ALA A 371 3.64 26.92 5.37
C ALA A 371 4.31 27.20 6.73
N PRO A 372 4.05 26.37 7.76
CA PRO A 372 4.58 26.57 9.11
C PRO A 372 6.10 26.33 9.22
N TYR A 373 6.69 25.66 8.22
CA TYR A 373 8.13 25.42 8.14
C TYR A 373 8.58 25.68 6.70
N ARG A 374 9.57 26.55 6.55
CA ARG A 374 10.25 26.79 5.27
C ARG A 374 11.63 26.13 5.31
N PRO A 375 11.93 25.18 4.42
CA PRO A 375 13.25 24.57 4.36
C PRO A 375 14.34 25.62 4.10
N THR A 376 15.52 25.42 4.70
CA THR A 376 16.70 26.23 4.36
C THR A 376 17.30 25.69 3.07
N ILE A 377 17.46 26.56 2.08
CA ILE A 377 17.89 26.20 0.72
C ILE A 377 18.92 27.22 0.24
N MET A 378 20.07 26.75 -0.21
CA MET A 378 21.18 27.56 -0.72
C MET A 378 21.11 27.82 -2.23
N GLY A 379 20.30 27.05 -2.96
CA GLY A 379 20.10 27.21 -4.41
C GLY A 379 19.21 26.12 -4.99
N GLU A 380 18.87 26.21 -6.29
CA GLU A 380 17.95 25.28 -6.94
C GLU A 380 18.46 23.84 -7.05
N GLY A 381 19.78 23.63 -6.99
CA GLY A 381 20.42 22.31 -6.95
C GLY A 381 20.92 21.89 -5.57
N ASP A 382 20.47 22.57 -4.51
CA ASP A 382 20.91 22.30 -3.15
C ASP A 382 20.33 21.00 -2.60
N ALA A 383 21.19 20.01 -2.38
CA ALA A 383 20.80 18.72 -1.83
C ALA A 383 21.11 18.57 -0.33
N SER A 384 21.40 19.65 0.41
CA SER A 384 21.77 19.55 1.84
C SER A 384 20.65 19.03 2.76
N ASN A 385 19.41 19.01 2.29
CA ASN A 385 18.26 18.44 3.00
C ASN A 385 18.10 16.93 2.77
N PHE A 386 18.99 16.31 2.00
CA PHE A 386 19.04 14.87 1.74
C PHE A 386 20.29 14.25 2.36
N ASP A 387 20.19 12.97 2.73
CA ASP A 387 21.34 12.22 3.24
C ASP A 387 22.40 12.00 2.13
N ASP A 388 23.65 11.83 2.56
CA ASP A 388 24.76 11.47 1.68
C ASP A 388 24.77 9.97 1.42
N TYR A 389 24.60 9.58 0.16
CA TYR A 389 24.67 8.20 -0.29
C TYR A 389 25.97 7.93 -1.06
N PRO A 390 26.57 6.74 -0.93
CA PRO A 390 27.70 6.36 -1.77
C PRO A 390 27.32 6.37 -3.24
N GLU A 391 28.11 7.07 -4.06
CA GLU A 391 27.94 7.04 -5.51
C GLU A 391 28.41 5.71 -6.08
N ASP A 392 27.66 5.17 -7.04
CA ASP A 392 28.04 3.95 -7.75
C ASP A 392 29.00 4.26 -8.89
N ALA A 393 29.88 3.31 -9.20
CA ALA A 393 30.73 3.38 -10.39
C ALA A 393 29.98 3.01 -11.67
N GLU A 394 28.73 2.55 -11.57
CA GLU A 394 27.91 2.17 -12.71
C GLU A 394 27.70 3.32 -13.70
N GLN A 395 28.18 3.14 -14.93
CA GLN A 395 27.95 4.06 -16.03
C GLN A 395 26.68 3.68 -16.79
N TYR A 396 25.65 4.52 -16.64
CA TYR A 396 24.41 4.41 -17.39
C TYR A 396 24.65 4.68 -18.88
N GLY A 397 23.96 3.97 -19.77
CA GLY A 397 24.08 4.17 -21.22
C GLY A 397 25.31 3.52 -21.88
N VAL A 398 26.23 2.90 -21.12
CA VAL A 398 27.47 2.31 -21.65
C VAL A 398 27.44 0.79 -21.54
N TYR A 399 27.40 0.13 -22.70
CA TYR A 399 27.21 -1.33 -22.79
C TYR A 399 28.14 -1.97 -23.83
N PRO A 400 28.56 -3.24 -23.63
CA PRO A 400 29.17 -4.05 -24.68
C PRO A 400 28.40 -3.96 -26.01
N ILE A 401 29.16 -3.85 -27.09
CA ILE A 401 28.59 -3.80 -28.45
C ILE A 401 27.78 -5.07 -28.70
N GLY A 402 26.51 -4.88 -29.08
CA GLY A 402 25.59 -5.99 -29.39
C GLY A 402 24.78 -6.51 -28.20
N GLU A 403 24.90 -5.91 -27.01
CA GLU A 403 24.01 -6.23 -25.89
C GLU A 403 22.55 -5.93 -26.28
N GLN A 404 21.67 -6.93 -26.09
CA GLN A 404 20.25 -6.83 -26.43
C GLN A 404 19.42 -6.51 -25.20
N ASP A 405 18.35 -5.75 -25.40
CA ASP A 405 17.36 -5.47 -24.36
C ASP A 405 16.39 -6.65 -24.19
N GLU A 406 16.83 -7.68 -23.47
CA GLU A 406 16.04 -8.91 -23.24
C GLU A 406 14.80 -8.65 -22.37
N LEU A 407 14.82 -7.60 -21.55
CA LEU A 407 13.78 -7.31 -20.55
C LEU A 407 12.88 -6.13 -20.90
N GLY A 408 13.18 -5.36 -21.94
CA GLY A 408 12.45 -4.15 -22.30
C GLY A 408 10.97 -4.38 -22.61
N SER A 409 10.63 -5.55 -23.17
CA SER A 409 9.23 -5.90 -23.46
C SER A 409 8.34 -6.01 -22.22
N PHE A 410 8.91 -6.20 -21.02
CA PHE A 410 8.17 -6.18 -19.77
C PHE A 410 7.75 -4.77 -19.34
N PHE A 411 8.33 -3.72 -19.93
CA PHE A 411 8.15 -2.32 -19.54
C PHE A 411 7.67 -1.46 -20.71
N PRO A 412 6.46 -1.75 -21.24
CA PRO A 412 5.96 -1.08 -22.44
C PRO A 412 5.75 0.41 -22.20
N GLY A 413 6.24 1.22 -23.13
CA GLY A 413 6.04 2.66 -23.13
C GLY A 413 6.92 3.43 -22.14
N PHE A 414 7.87 2.77 -21.46
CA PHE A 414 8.99 3.48 -20.85
C PHE A 414 9.83 4.16 -21.91
#